data_AF-A0A1K1Q8L2-F1
#
_entry.id   AF-A0A1K1Q8L2-F1
#
_cell.length_a   1.000
_cell.length_b   1.000
_cell.length_c   1.000
_cell.angle_alpha   90.00
_cell.angle_beta   90.00
_cell.angle_gamma   90.00
#
_symmetry.space_group_name_H-M   'P 1'
#
loop_
_entity.id
_entity.type
_entity.pdbx_description
1 polymer ?
#
loop_
_entity_poly.entity_id
_entity_poly.type
_entity_poly.pdbx_seq_one_letter_code
_entity_poly.pdbx_strand_id
1 'polypeptide(L)'
;MNEINFKKWAFHFTIWSFIINGISLFFKINFNSITGEVYNYEERIFYLSILSQLMLLLAIVFLVISIVKKEKRNYQFWTTLVYALVFGIIPILILMFGYHFV
;
A
#
# COMPACT_ATOMS: atom_id res chain seq x y z
N MET A 1 -26.66 -15.78 -5.76
CA MET A 1 -25.76 -14.59 -5.78
C MET A 1 -24.34 -15.10 -5.61
N ASN A 2 -23.41 -14.74 -6.51
CA ASN A 2 -22.00 -15.05 -6.30
C ASN A 2 -21.52 -14.32 -5.05
N GLU A 3 -21.12 -15.06 -4.02
CA GLU A 3 -20.56 -14.47 -2.81
C GLU A 3 -19.27 -13.72 -3.19
N ILE A 4 -19.20 -12.44 -2.85
CA ILE A 4 -17.99 -11.63 -3.02
C ILE A 4 -16.91 -12.22 -2.10
N ASN A 5 -15.77 -12.59 -2.68
CA ASN A 5 -14.62 -13.13 -1.95
C ASN A 5 -13.71 -11.98 -1.51
N PHE A 6 -13.83 -11.56 -0.25
CA PHE A 6 -13.21 -10.33 0.25
C PHE A 6 -11.69 -10.46 0.36
N LYS A 7 -11.16 -11.60 0.80
CA LYS A 7 -9.69 -11.84 0.82
C LYS A 7 -9.07 -11.77 -0.57
N LYS A 8 -9.79 -12.23 -1.62
CA LYS A 8 -9.28 -12.16 -3.00
C LYS A 8 -9.16 -10.71 -3.44
N TRP A 9 -10.14 -9.88 -3.14
CA TRP A 9 -10.09 -8.44 -3.44
C TRP A 9 -9.03 -7.71 -2.62
N ALA A 10 -8.92 -8.00 -1.32
CA ALA A 10 -7.86 -7.46 -0.46
C ALA A 10 -6.46 -7.75 -1.05
N PHE A 11 -6.28 -8.97 -1.56
CA PHE A 11 -5.04 -9.38 -2.23
C PHE A 11 -4.79 -8.66 -3.56
N HIS A 12 -5.84 -8.43 -4.38
CA HIS A 12 -5.68 -7.65 -5.61
C HIS A 12 -5.25 -6.21 -5.32
N PHE A 13 -5.87 -5.55 -4.34
CA PHE A 13 -5.48 -4.21 -3.93
C PHE A 13 -4.04 -4.17 -3.39
N THR A 14 -3.63 -5.22 -2.67
CA THR A 14 -2.24 -5.38 -2.20
C THR A 14 -1.26 -5.45 -3.38
N ILE A 15 -1.54 -6.27 -4.40
CA ILE A 15 -0.70 -6.37 -5.60
C ILE A 15 -0.60 -5.02 -6.31
N TRP A 16 -1.73 -4.31 -6.49
CA TRP A 16 -1.72 -2.99 -7.12
C TRP A 16 -0.91 -1.98 -6.33
N SER A 17 -1.06 -1.92 -5.01
CA SER A 17 -0.25 -1.06 -4.15
C SER A 17 1.25 -1.38 -4.29
N PHE A 18 1.61 -2.67 -4.34
CA PHE A 18 3.01 -3.08 -4.53
C PHE A 18 3.59 -2.61 -5.88
N ILE A 19 2.84 -2.79 -6.97
CA ILE A 19 3.25 -2.35 -8.31
C ILE A 19 3.44 -0.82 -8.35
N ILE A 20 2.48 -0.06 -7.80
CA ILE A 20 2.56 1.41 -7.77
C ILE A 20 3.80 1.86 -6.99
N ASN A 21 4.07 1.26 -5.82
CA ASN A 21 5.28 1.56 -5.06
C ASN A 21 6.56 1.23 -5.83
N GLY A 22 6.58 0.13 -6.59
CA GLY A 22 7.70 -0.23 -7.47
C GLY A 22 7.94 0.80 -8.57
N ILE A 23 6.86 1.27 -9.21
CA ILE A 23 6.92 2.35 -10.23
C ILE A 23 7.42 3.65 -9.59
N SER A 24 6.90 4.03 -8.41
CA SER A 24 7.38 5.21 -7.69
C SER A 24 8.86 5.11 -7.33
N LEU A 25 9.34 3.95 -6.90
CA LEU A 25 10.76 3.72 -6.61
C LEU A 25 11.62 3.86 -7.86
N PHE A 26 11.16 3.33 -9.00
CA PHE A 26 11.85 3.48 -10.28
C PHE A 26 11.99 4.97 -10.67
N PHE A 27 10.91 5.75 -10.54
CA PHE A 27 10.99 7.20 -10.77
C PHE A 27 11.95 7.88 -9.78
N LYS A 28 11.98 7.47 -8.52
CA LYS A 28 12.89 8.01 -7.51
C LYS A 28 14.37 7.80 -7.83
N ILE A 29 14.73 6.60 -8.26
CA ILE A 29 16.13 6.26 -8.55
C ILE A 29 16.62 6.91 -9.86
N ASN A 30 15.75 7.04 -10.86
CA ASN A 30 16.12 7.60 -12.16
C ASN A 30 15.98 9.13 -12.24
N PHE A 31 15.58 9.78 -11.14
CA PHE A 31 15.47 11.23 -11.12
C PHE A 31 16.85 11.89 -11.12
N ASN A 32 17.09 12.76 -12.09
CA ASN A 32 18.28 13.60 -12.15
C ASN A 32 17.88 15.07 -11.96
N SER A 33 18.22 15.63 -10.80
CA SER A 33 17.94 17.02 -10.45
C SER A 33 18.66 18.05 -11.34
N ILE A 34 19.70 17.65 -12.05
CA ILE A 34 20.53 18.54 -12.88
C ILE A 34 19.91 18.73 -14.28
N THR A 35 19.14 17.76 -14.76
CA THR A 35 18.63 17.72 -16.15
C THR A 35 17.11 17.65 -16.27
N GLY A 36 16.37 17.56 -15.14
CA GLY A 36 14.93 17.28 -15.13
C GLY A 36 14.07 18.45 -14.68
N GLU A 37 12.89 18.60 -15.30
CA GLU A 37 11.82 19.50 -14.83
C GLU A 37 11.28 19.02 -13.47
N VAL A 38 11.86 19.55 -12.39
CA VAL A 38 11.57 19.18 -10.99
C VAL A 38 10.08 19.22 -10.65
N TYR A 39 9.35 20.21 -11.18
CA TYR A 39 7.93 20.44 -10.86
C TYR A 39 7.02 19.29 -11.33
N ASN A 40 7.22 18.82 -12.57
CA ASN A 40 6.43 17.72 -13.13
C ASN A 40 6.70 16.38 -12.45
N TYR A 41 7.86 16.24 -11.81
CA TYR A 41 8.27 15.02 -11.13
C TYR A 41 7.64 14.88 -9.74
N GLU A 42 7.69 15.95 -8.94
CA GLU A 42 7.14 15.92 -7.57
C GLU A 42 5.63 15.67 -7.57
N GLU A 43 4.89 16.32 -8.47
CA GLU A 43 3.45 16.10 -8.62
C GLU A 43 3.13 14.65 -8.99
N ARG A 44 3.87 14.06 -9.96
CA ARG A 44 3.66 12.66 -10.37
C ARG A 44 3.88 11.68 -9.22
N ILE A 45 4.95 11.87 -8.44
CA ILE A 45 5.22 11.03 -7.27
C ILE A 45 4.15 11.23 -6.20
N PHE A 46 3.68 12.46 -5.99
CA PHE A 46 2.62 12.75 -5.05
C PHE A 46 1.32 12.00 -5.41
N TYR A 47 0.87 12.09 -6.66
CA TYR A 47 -0.32 11.37 -7.13
C TYR A 47 -0.18 9.84 -7.04
N LEU A 48 0.99 9.29 -7.41
CA LEU A 48 1.25 7.86 -7.24
C LEU A 48 1.21 7.43 -5.76
N SER A 49 1.71 8.29 -4.87
CA SER A 49 1.70 8.04 -3.43
C SER A 49 0.28 8.00 -2.88
N ILE A 50 -0.57 8.98 -3.24
CA ILE A 50 -2.00 8.98 -2.88
C ILE A 50 -2.69 7.73 -3.41
N LEU A 51 -2.48 7.40 -4.68
CA LEU A 51 -3.11 6.23 -5.29
C LEU A 51 -2.69 4.93 -4.58
N SER A 52 -1.41 4.79 -4.25
CA SER A 52 -0.91 3.64 -3.50
C SER A 52 -1.53 3.54 -2.10
N GLN A 53 -1.66 4.67 -1.40
CA GLN A 53 -2.29 4.74 -0.08
C GLN A 53 -3.78 4.39 -0.14
N LEU A 54 -4.51 4.82 -1.18
CA LEU A 54 -5.90 4.43 -1.40
C LEU A 54 -6.01 2.91 -1.64
N MET A 55 -5.12 2.32 -2.44
CA MET A 55 -5.09 0.87 -2.65
C MET A 55 -4.81 0.12 -1.34
N LEU A 56 -3.86 0.59 -0.52
CA LEU A 56 -3.57 0.01 0.79
C LEU A 56 -4.77 0.10 1.73
N LEU A 57 -5.45 1.25 1.78
CA LEU A 57 -6.63 1.45 2.60
C LEU A 57 -7.76 0.48 2.19
N LEU A 58 -8.02 0.33 0.89
CA LEU A 58 -8.98 -0.64 0.39
C LEU A 58 -8.57 -2.09 0.73
N ALA A 59 -7.28 -2.42 0.62
CA ALA A 59 -6.79 -3.73 1.02
C ALA A 59 -7.08 -4.02 2.49
N ILE A 60 -6.86 -3.05 3.39
CA ILE A 60 -7.15 -3.16 4.83
C ILE A 60 -8.65 -3.32 5.07
N VAL A 61 -9.50 -2.49 4.46
CA VAL A 61 -10.96 -2.57 4.61
C VAL A 61 -11.47 -3.95 4.21
N PHE A 62 -11.06 -4.45 3.03
CA PHE A 62 -11.47 -5.78 2.57
C PHE A 62 -10.89 -6.91 3.43
N LEU A 63 -9.68 -6.75 3.96
CA LEU A 63 -9.09 -7.70 4.90
C LEU A 63 -9.92 -7.77 6.19
N VAL A 64 -10.31 -6.63 6.77
CA VAL A 64 -11.16 -6.57 7.97
C VAL A 64 -12.51 -7.23 7.71
N ILE A 65 -13.15 -6.94 6.57
CA ILE A 65 -14.42 -7.58 6.20
C ILE A 65 -14.24 -9.10 6.06
N SER A 66 -13.14 -9.56 5.47
CA SER A 66 -12.81 -10.99 5.36
C SER A 66 -12.68 -11.66 6.73
N ILE A 67 -12.10 -10.96 7.72
CA ILE A 67 -12.00 -11.44 9.12
C ILE A 67 -13.39 -11.55 9.75
N VAL A 68 -14.21 -10.50 9.62
CA VAL A 68 -15.58 -10.47 10.19
C VAL A 68 -16.45 -11.58 9.58
N LYS A 69 -16.33 -11.81 8.27
CA LYS A 69 -17.01 -12.89 7.56
C LYS A 69 -16.41 -14.28 7.79
N LYS A 70 -15.34 -14.39 8.60
CA LYS A 70 -14.66 -15.66 8.93
C LYS A 70 -14.25 -16.45 7.67
N GLU A 71 -13.81 -15.76 6.62
CA GLU A 71 -13.34 -16.44 5.41
C GLU A 71 -12.09 -17.30 5.70
N LYS A 72 -11.92 -18.40 4.96
CA LYS A 72 -10.75 -19.28 5.11
C LYS A 72 -9.44 -18.50 4.91
N ARG A 73 -8.58 -18.50 5.93
CA ARG A 73 -7.25 -17.87 5.92
C ARG A 73 -6.27 -18.71 5.09
N ASN A 74 -6.09 -18.32 3.83
CA ASN A 74 -5.13 -18.92 2.90
C ASN A 74 -3.93 -17.97 2.69
N TYR A 75 -3.04 -18.29 1.75
CA TYR A 75 -1.89 -17.45 1.42
C TYR A 75 -2.29 -16.00 1.09
N GLN A 76 -3.41 -15.78 0.37
CA GLN A 76 -3.89 -14.44 0.00
C GLN A 76 -4.19 -13.58 1.23
N PHE A 77 -4.81 -14.18 2.25
CA PHE A 77 -5.08 -13.53 3.52
C PHE A 77 -3.78 -13.18 4.25
N TRP A 78 -2.88 -14.15 4.41
CA TRP A 78 -1.63 -13.95 5.15
C TRP A 78 -0.70 -12.95 4.48
N THR A 79 -0.54 -13.00 3.15
CA THR A 79 0.25 -12.01 2.40
C THR A 79 -0.32 -10.61 2.56
N THR A 80 -1.65 -10.46 2.45
CA THR A 80 -2.30 -9.15 2.63
C THR A 80 -2.14 -8.62 4.05
N LEU A 81 -2.26 -9.48 5.07
CA LEU A 81 -2.03 -9.13 6.46
C LEU A 81 -0.60 -8.63 6.68
N VAL A 82 0.41 -9.40 6.25
CA VAL A 82 1.82 -9.02 6.40
C VAL A 82 2.11 -7.71 5.68
N TYR A 83 1.60 -7.54 4.46
CA TYR A 83 1.76 -6.28 3.72
C TYR A 83 1.13 -5.10 4.45
N ALA A 84 -0.10 -5.24 4.96
CA ALA A 84 -0.79 -4.20 5.73
C ALA A 84 -0.02 -3.83 7.02
N LEU A 85 0.58 -4.80 7.69
CA LEU A 85 1.43 -4.53 8.86
C LEU A 85 2.68 -3.74 8.48
N VAL A 86 3.42 -4.19 7.46
CA VAL A 86 4.71 -3.63 7.06
C VAL A 86 4.57 -2.24 6.43
N PHE A 87 3.60 -2.05 5.54
CA PHE A 87 3.43 -0.80 4.78
C PHE A 87 2.35 0.12 5.35
N GLY A 88 1.52 -0.36 6.27
CA GLY A 88 0.49 0.44 6.94
C GLY A 88 0.84 0.72 8.39
N ILE A 89 0.87 -0.30 9.24
CA ILE A 89 0.95 -0.12 10.70
C ILE A 89 2.34 0.32 11.17
N ILE A 90 3.40 -0.36 10.72
CA ILE A 90 4.78 -0.08 11.18
C ILE A 90 5.18 1.38 10.90
N PRO A 91 4.98 1.95 9.70
CA PRO A 91 5.31 3.35 9.43
C PRO A 91 4.57 4.32 10.34
N ILE A 92 3.30 4.06 10.63
CA ILE A 92 2.50 4.88 11.56
C ILE A 92 3.10 4.82 12.97
N LEU A 93 3.45 3.61 13.45
CA LEU A 93 4.08 3.46 14.77
C LEU A 93 5.44 4.18 14.84
N ILE A 94 6.25 4.10 13.79
CA ILE A 94 7.52 4.83 13.70
C ILE A 94 7.27 6.34 13.74
N LEU A 95 6.26 6.85 13.03
CA LEU A 95 5.90 8.27 13.08
C LEU A 95 5.36 8.70 14.46
N MET A 96 4.66 7.83 15.18
CA MET A 96 4.11 8.18 16.50
C MET A 96 5.17 8.14 17.61
N PHE A 97 6.06 7.15 17.59
CA PHE A 97 6.99 6.89 18.69
C PHE A 97 8.45 7.23 18.35
N GLY A 98 8.82 7.26 17.07
CA GLY A 98 10.20 7.49 16.63
C GLY A 98 10.68 8.93 16.82
N TYR A 99 9.81 9.93 16.69
CA TYR A 99 10.17 11.34 16.94
C TYR A 99 10.38 11.68 18.42
N HIS A 100 10.08 10.77 19.36
CA HIS A 100 10.33 10.99 20.78
C HIS A 100 11.73 10.57 21.24
N PHE A 101 12.55 9.97 20.37
CA PHE A 101 13.88 9.43 20.71
C PHE A 101 15.05 10.11 19.96
N VAL A 102 14.81 11.24 19.28
CA VAL A 102 15.84 12.11 18.67
C VAL A 102 15.72 13.49 19.27
#